data_AF-A0A932B1P9-F1
#
_entry.id   AF-A0A932B1P9-F1
#
_cell.length_a   1.000
_cell.length_b   1.000
_cell.length_c   1.000
_cell.angle_alpha   90.00
_cell.angle_beta   90.00
_cell.angle_gamma   90.00
#
_symmetry.space_group_name_H-M   'P 1'
#
loop_
_entity.id
_entity.type
_entity.pdbx_description
1 polymer ?
#
loop_
_entity_poly.entity_id
_entity_poly.type
_entity_poly.pdbx_seq_one_letter_code
_entity_poly.pdbx_strand_id
1 'polypeptide(L)'
;MASIQRRAYAEMFGPTVGDRLRLADTNLVIEVEQDLTLRAGAYGEEVKFGGGKTIRDGMGQSQVANGPGDKQAFDCVLTNALIIDDWGIVKADIGIIAGRITRIGKAGNP
;
A
#
# COMPACT_ATOMS: atom_id res chain seq x y z
N MET A 1 -15.07 -17.70 -5.24
CA MET A 1 -14.43 -16.40 -4.93
C MET A 1 -14.97 -15.93 -3.60
N ALA A 2 -14.10 -15.49 -2.69
CA ALA A 2 -14.53 -14.84 -1.46
C ALA A 2 -14.87 -13.37 -1.76
N SER A 3 -15.82 -12.80 -1.03
CA SER A 3 -16.14 -11.38 -1.09
C SER A 3 -16.02 -10.78 0.30
N ILE A 4 -15.74 -9.48 0.35
CA ILE A 4 -15.66 -8.71 1.58
C ILE A 4 -16.53 -7.46 1.45
N GLN A 5 -17.20 -7.08 2.54
CA GLN A 5 -17.92 -5.81 2.56
C GLN A 5 -16.93 -4.64 2.49
N ARG A 6 -17.27 -3.63 1.70
CA ARG A 6 -16.42 -2.47 1.43
C ARG A 6 -15.97 -1.74 2.69
N ARG A 7 -16.86 -1.58 3.67
CA ARG A 7 -16.52 -1.01 4.99
C ARG A 7 -15.47 -1.83 5.74
N ALA A 8 -15.65 -3.16 5.80
CA ALA A 8 -14.69 -4.04 6.48
C ALA A 8 -13.33 -4.05 5.77
N TYR A 9 -13.31 -3.94 4.45
CA TYR A 9 -12.07 -3.76 3.69
C TYR A 9 -11.36 -2.45 4.08
N ALA A 10 -12.10 -1.33 4.08
CA ALA A 10 -11.54 -0.02 4.43
C ALA A 10 -11.00 0.03 5.88
N GLU A 11 -11.67 -0.63 6.83
CA GLU A 11 -11.20 -0.74 8.21
C GLU A 11 -9.91 -1.57 8.35
N MET A 12 -9.63 -2.49 7.41
CA MET A 12 -8.44 -3.35 7.46
C MET A 12 -7.25 -2.84 6.65
N PHE A 13 -7.51 -2.23 5.49
CA PHE A 13 -6.51 -1.88 4.49
C PHE A 13 -6.59 -0.42 4.03
N GLY A 14 -7.49 0.38 4.61
CA GLY A 14 -7.74 1.74 4.17
C GLY A 14 -8.64 1.82 2.94
N PRO A 15 -9.03 3.06 2.56
CA PRO A 15 -9.94 3.31 1.44
C PRO A 15 -9.33 2.86 0.09
N THR A 16 -10.17 2.48 -0.87
CA THR A 16 -9.75 2.13 -2.24
C THR A 16 -10.59 2.90 -3.27
N VAL A 17 -10.39 2.63 -4.56
CA VAL A 17 -10.95 3.39 -5.70
C VAL A 17 -12.44 3.70 -5.51
N GLY A 18 -12.80 4.98 -5.55
CA GLY A 18 -14.17 5.49 -5.39
C GLY A 18 -14.62 5.71 -3.93
N ASP A 19 -13.80 5.33 -2.95
CA ASP A 19 -14.04 5.74 -1.56
C ASP A 19 -13.76 7.24 -1.42
N ARG A 20 -14.56 7.91 -0.60
CA ARG A 20 -14.47 9.35 -0.35
C ARG A 20 -14.18 9.64 1.12
N LEU A 21 -13.30 10.61 1.35
CA LEU A 21 -12.84 10.99 2.67
C LEU A 21 -13.01 12.50 2.86
N ARG A 22 -13.46 12.90 4.04
CA ARG A 22 -13.50 14.30 4.45
C ARG A 22 -12.17 14.68 5.07
N LEU A 23 -11.63 15.83 4.67
CA LEU A 23 -10.42 16.36 5.28
C LEU A 23 -10.76 17.05 6.60
N ALA A 24 -10.46 16.38 7.71
CA ALA A 24 -10.76 16.84 9.06
C ALA A 24 -12.24 17.24 9.24
N ASP A 25 -12.50 18.37 9.89
CA ASP A 25 -13.82 18.95 10.14
C ASP A 25 -14.28 19.91 9.03
N THR A 26 -13.56 19.95 7.90
CA THR A 26 -13.89 20.83 6.78
C THR A 26 -15.05 20.28 5.93
N ASN A 27 -15.43 21.03 4.90
CA ASN A 27 -16.33 20.58 3.83
C ASN A 27 -15.59 20.07 2.58
N LEU A 28 -14.27 19.87 2.67
CA LEU A 28 -13.48 19.31 1.58
C LEU A 28 -13.59 17.78 1.59
N VAL A 29 -13.99 17.22 0.45
CA VAL A 29 -14.10 15.78 0.23
C VAL A 29 -13.19 15.38 -0.92
N ILE A 30 -12.34 14.39 -0.68
CA ILE A 30 -11.45 13.79 -1.66
C ILE A 30 -11.97 12.40 -2.05
N GLU A 31 -11.67 11.96 -3.26
CA GLU A 31 -11.99 10.62 -3.76
C GLU A 31 -10.69 9.89 -4.11
N VAL A 32 -10.60 8.60 -3.78
CA VAL A 32 -9.46 7.78 -4.22
C VAL A 32 -9.60 7.49 -5.71
N GLU A 33 -8.70 8.03 -6.50
CA GLU A 33 -8.75 7.97 -7.97
C GLU A 33 -8.18 6.63 -8.49
N GLN A 34 -7.12 6.14 -7.84
CA GLN A 34 -6.42 4.92 -8.23
C GLN A 34 -5.91 4.16 -7.01
N ASP A 35 -5.88 2.83 -7.10
CA ASP A 35 -5.25 1.97 -6.10
C ASP A 35 -4.11 1.19 -6.77
N LEU A 36 -2.88 1.65 -6.53
CA LEU A 36 -1.65 1.10 -7.10
C LEU A 36 -1.27 -0.23 -6.45
N THR A 37 -1.81 -0.57 -5.27
CA THR A 37 -1.54 -1.87 -4.63
C THR A 37 -2.12 -3.04 -5.44
N LEU A 38 -3.09 -2.75 -6.32
CA LEU A 38 -3.76 -3.72 -7.19
C LEU A 38 -3.03 -3.97 -8.51
N ARG A 39 -1.94 -3.23 -8.81
CA ARG A 39 -1.27 -3.32 -10.12
C ARG A 39 -0.36 -4.54 -10.27
N ALA A 40 0.09 -5.14 -9.17
CA ALA A 40 0.95 -6.33 -9.18
C ALA A 40 0.35 -7.53 -8.40
N GLY A 41 -0.94 -7.46 -8.05
CA GLY A 41 -1.72 -8.50 -7.39
C GLY A 41 -3.19 -8.08 -7.36
N ALA A 42 -4.13 -9.03 -7.32
CA ALA A 42 -5.54 -8.68 -7.16
C ALA A 42 -5.85 -8.31 -5.70
N TYR A 43 -7.09 -7.87 -5.44
CA TYR A 43 -7.60 -7.80 -4.07
C TYR A 43 -7.36 -9.14 -3.35
N GLY A 44 -6.78 -9.08 -2.14
CA GLY A 44 -6.36 -10.24 -1.35
C GLY A 44 -4.85 -10.37 -1.16
N GLU A 45 -4.05 -9.66 -1.96
CA GLU A 45 -2.58 -9.64 -1.87
C GLU A 45 -2.03 -8.38 -1.18
N GLU A 46 -2.86 -7.72 -0.37
CA GLU A 46 -2.47 -6.54 0.40
C GLU A 46 -1.42 -6.90 1.45
N VAL A 47 -0.40 -6.04 1.55
CA VAL A 47 0.65 -6.21 2.54
C VAL A 47 0.17 -5.73 3.91
N LYS A 48 0.38 -6.56 4.93
CA LYS A 48 0.07 -6.25 6.33
C LYS A 48 1.13 -6.85 7.23
N PHE A 49 1.70 -6.01 8.07
CA PHE A 49 2.63 -6.44 9.11
C PHE A 49 1.88 -6.76 10.42
N GLY A 50 2.42 -7.70 11.20
CA GLY A 50 1.88 -8.10 12.50
C GLY A 50 1.82 -9.61 12.69
N GLY A 51 1.43 -10.05 13.90
CA GLY A 51 1.33 -11.47 14.25
C GLY A 51 0.42 -12.25 13.30
N GLY A 52 0.98 -13.24 12.60
CA GLY A 52 0.25 -14.09 11.65
C GLY A 52 -0.23 -13.39 10.37
N LYS A 53 0.33 -12.22 10.02
CA LYS A 53 -0.05 -11.45 8.81
C LYS A 53 0.84 -11.80 7.61
N THR A 54 0.72 -11.03 6.52
CA THR A 54 1.31 -11.39 5.22
C THR A 54 2.80 -11.09 5.11
N ILE A 55 3.29 -10.03 5.77
CA ILE A 55 4.73 -9.72 5.82
C ILE A 55 5.42 -10.60 6.86
N ARG A 56 5.85 -11.78 6.42
CA ARG A 56 6.63 -12.77 7.17
C ARG A 56 7.59 -13.49 6.23
N ASP A 57 8.63 -14.09 6.79
CA ASP A 57 9.66 -14.82 6.05
C ASP A 57 9.06 -15.87 5.10
N GLY A 58 9.49 -15.84 3.84
CA GLY A 58 9.01 -16.71 2.77
C GLY A 58 7.60 -16.39 2.24
N MET A 59 6.90 -15.41 2.81
CA MET A 59 5.61 -14.91 2.31
C MET A 59 5.82 -13.55 1.64
N GLY A 60 5.18 -12.48 2.13
CA GLY A 60 5.36 -11.12 1.60
C GLY A 60 6.72 -10.49 1.90
N GLN A 61 7.56 -11.13 2.72
CA GLN A 61 8.95 -10.73 2.97
C GLN A 61 9.91 -11.68 2.24
N SER A 62 10.69 -11.12 1.31
CA SER A 62 11.77 -11.83 0.62
C SER A 62 12.98 -12.06 1.54
N GLN A 63 13.81 -13.06 1.22
CA GLN A 63 15.09 -13.31 1.89
C GLN A 63 16.23 -12.42 1.36
N VAL A 64 15.96 -11.62 0.32
CA VAL A 64 16.92 -10.69 -0.25
C VAL A 64 17.27 -9.59 0.75
N ALA A 65 18.56 -9.33 0.94
CA ALA A 65 19.04 -8.24 1.78
C ALA A 65 18.72 -6.86 1.18
N ASN A 66 18.56 -5.86 2.05
CA ASN A 66 18.36 -4.48 1.63
C ASN A 66 19.64 -3.85 1.07
N GLY A 67 19.47 -2.80 0.26
CA GLY A 67 20.58 -1.98 -0.26
C GLY A 67 20.21 -1.18 -1.53
N PRO A 68 21.18 -0.51 -2.17
CA PRO A 68 20.94 0.45 -3.26
C PRO A 68 20.68 -0.17 -4.65
N GLY A 69 20.79 -1.50 -4.82
CA GLY A 69 20.68 -2.17 -6.12
C GLY A 69 19.23 -2.41 -6.59
N ASP A 70 19.04 -2.53 -7.90
CA ASP A 70 17.72 -2.65 -8.58
C ASP A 70 16.89 -3.91 -8.22
N LYS A 71 17.46 -4.83 -7.42
CA LYS A 71 16.80 -6.04 -6.92
C LYS A 71 17.00 -6.26 -5.43
N GLN A 72 17.41 -5.22 -4.69
CA GLN A 72 17.60 -5.32 -3.25
C GLN A 72 16.31 -4.92 -2.52
N ALA A 73 16.15 -5.41 -1.30
CA ALA A 73 15.00 -5.05 -0.49
C ALA A 73 15.06 -3.56 -0.10
N PHE A 74 13.88 -2.98 0.15
CA PHE A 74 13.78 -1.61 0.65
C PHE A 74 14.15 -1.56 2.13
N ASP A 75 14.69 -0.42 2.58
CA ASP A 75 15.01 -0.20 4.00
C ASP A 75 13.72 -0.05 4.84
N CYS A 76 12.70 0.57 4.24
CA CYS A 76 11.39 0.78 4.85
C CYS A 76 10.30 0.78 3.78
N VAL A 77 9.11 0.31 4.15
CA VAL A 77 7.90 0.38 3.33
C VAL A 77 6.76 0.95 4.16
N LEU A 78 6.13 2.01 3.67
CA LEU A 78 4.83 2.48 4.17
C LEU A 78 3.74 1.72 3.43
N THR A 79 3.04 0.83 4.12
CA THR A 79 2.01 -0.03 3.51
C THR A 79 0.64 0.66 3.47
N ASN A 80 -0.08 0.52 2.36
CA ASN A 80 -1.47 1.00 2.18
C ASN A 80 -1.67 2.50 2.47
N ALA A 81 -0.72 3.35 2.06
CA ALA A 81 -0.82 4.79 2.23
C ALA A 81 -1.88 5.39 1.29
N LEU A 82 -2.69 6.31 1.80
CA LEU A 82 -3.46 7.24 0.99
C LEU A 82 -2.59 8.48 0.73
N ILE A 83 -2.15 8.64 -0.50
CA ILE A 83 -1.30 9.73 -0.96
C ILE A 83 -2.19 10.83 -1.53
N ILE A 84 -1.93 12.06 -1.11
CA ILE A 84 -2.52 13.29 -1.67
C ILE A 84 -1.35 14.12 -2.16
N ASP A 85 -1.23 14.27 -3.47
CA ASP A 85 -0.15 15.04 -4.09
C ASP A 85 -0.66 15.74 -5.37
N ASP A 86 0.15 16.60 -5.98
CA ASP A 86 -0.26 17.41 -7.13
C ASP A 86 -0.69 16.60 -8.36
N TRP A 87 -0.15 15.39 -8.50
CA TRP A 87 -0.45 14.47 -9.61
C TRP A 87 -1.65 13.54 -9.34
N GLY A 88 -2.23 13.56 -8.14
CA GLY A 88 -3.46 12.82 -7.85
C GLY A 88 -3.65 12.36 -6.40
N ILE A 89 -4.81 11.74 -6.16
CA ILE A 89 -5.17 11.14 -4.87
C ILE A 89 -5.22 9.62 -5.05
N VAL A 90 -4.18 8.92 -4.60
CA VAL A 90 -4.02 7.48 -4.87
C VAL A 90 -3.71 6.69 -3.61
N LYS A 91 -4.09 5.42 -3.61
CA LYS A 91 -3.61 4.44 -2.63
C LYS A 91 -2.41 3.68 -3.17
N ALA A 92 -1.37 3.53 -2.37
CA ALA A 92 -0.16 2.79 -2.75
C ALA A 92 0.68 2.34 -1.54
N ASP A 93 1.62 1.44 -1.79
CA ASP A 93 2.77 1.22 -0.92
C ASP A 93 3.93 2.14 -1.36
N ILE A 94 4.66 2.69 -0.39
CA ILE A 94 5.80 3.59 -0.63
C ILE A 94 7.07 2.94 -0.12
N GLY A 95 8.02 2.69 -1.03
CA GLY A 95 9.32 2.13 -0.71
C GLY A 95 10.39 3.19 -0.53
N ILE A 96 11.17 3.07 0.55
CA ILE A 96 12.23 4.00 0.94
C ILE A 96 13.58 3.28 0.97
N ILE A 97 14.60 3.88 0.34
CA ILE A 97 16.01 3.47 0.43
C ILE A 97 16.86 4.69 0.76
N ALA A 98 17.76 4.56 1.73
CA ALA A 98 18.67 5.63 2.18
C ALA A 98 17.97 6.97 2.46
N GLY A 99 16.77 6.90 3.05
CA GLY A 99 15.95 8.06 3.41
C GLY A 99 15.26 8.76 2.23
N ARG A 100 15.26 8.17 1.03
CA ARG A 100 14.57 8.72 -0.16
C ARG A 100 13.46 7.81 -0.64
N ILE A 101 12.39 8.39 -1.16
CA ILE A 101 11.33 7.66 -1.87
C ILE A 101 11.93 7.12 -3.17
N THR A 102 11.96 5.79 -3.31
CA THR A 102 12.54 5.13 -4.49
C THR A 102 11.45 4.55 -5.39
N ARG A 103 10.32 4.12 -4.84
CA ARG A 103 9.20 3.57 -5.62
C ARG A 103 7.87 3.80 -4.92
N ILE A 104 6.83 4.03 -5.71
CA ILE A 104 5.43 4.07 -5.30
C ILE A 104 4.69 3.02 -6.12
N GLY A 105 3.98 2.10 -5.46
CA GLY A 105 3.33 0.98 -6.15
C GLY A 105 2.78 -0.09 -5.21
N LYS A 106 3.14 -1.35 -5.45
CA LYS A 106 2.80 -2.50 -4.60
C LYS A 106 4.07 -3.10 -4.02
N ALA A 107 4.09 -3.31 -2.71
CA ALA A 107 5.12 -4.06 -2.01
C ALA A 107 4.79 -5.57 -1.94
N GLY A 108 5.82 -6.38 -1.65
CA GLY A 108 5.70 -7.82 -1.47
C GLY A 108 6.97 -8.55 -1.85
N ASN A 109 6.82 -9.83 -2.17
CA ASN A 109 7.88 -10.74 -2.59
C ASN A 109 7.53 -11.28 -3.99
N PRO A 110 8.19 -10.80 -5.06
CA PRO A 110 7.91 -11.20 -6.44
C PRO A 110 8.48 -12.57 -6.82
#